data_AF-A0A081PDX2-F1
#
_entry.id   AF-A0A081PDX2-F1
#
_cell.length_a   1.000
_cell.length_b   1.000
_cell.length_c   1.000
_cell.angle_alpha   90.00
_cell.angle_beta   90.00
_cell.angle_gamma   90.00
#
_symmetry.space_group_name_H-M   'P 1'
#
loop_
_entity.id
_entity.type
_entity.pdbx_description
1 polymer ?
#
loop_
_entity_poly.entity_id
_entity_poly.type
_entity_poly.pdbx_seq_one_letter_code
_entity_poly.pdbx_strand_id
1 'polypeptide(L)'
;MKKIFYLLLLACVSVSCKSYMLSTVAADSPAEMTSNGVFKLENDSLRITYNFAGMDAPLKIDIYNKLNDPIYVNWNNSALIIREKAYSFIQSDIKISGNTSNVSENNRRSLYNYSEGSLNALATIPNNEGFIPPASQITREITVLDAASFDPFPKSEYKSAAWNYSDGTGVLYVKQADFDADNSPLKFRSYITLYTLKENKPDNFVSTGNFYVSSIARSGANPKKTSEYEGNPGNVMMTSKITGFGKTMTGVALVGAVGGLAAADAALSEKNNNRNKSVN
;
A
#
# COMPACT_ATOMS: atom_id res chain seq x y z
N MET A 1 16.46 -45.69 -6.64
CA MET A 1 15.96 -44.91 -7.80
C MET A 1 14.54 -44.37 -7.62
N LYS A 2 13.54 -45.15 -7.17
CA LYS A 2 12.16 -44.66 -6.92
C LYS A 2 12.06 -43.50 -5.90
N LYS A 3 12.85 -43.52 -4.83
CA LYS A 3 12.86 -42.45 -3.80
C LYS A 3 13.39 -41.10 -4.29
N ILE A 4 14.32 -41.08 -5.25
CA ILE A 4 14.82 -39.85 -5.89
C ILE A 4 13.77 -39.29 -6.86
N PHE A 5 13.02 -40.16 -7.53
CA PHE A 5 11.90 -39.75 -8.38
C PHE A 5 10.80 -39.06 -7.57
N TYR A 6 10.45 -39.57 -6.38
CA TYR A 6 9.50 -38.90 -5.49
C TYR A 6 10.02 -37.57 -4.92
N LEU A 7 11.34 -37.44 -4.70
CA LEU A 7 11.94 -36.19 -4.21
C LEU A 7 11.97 -35.11 -5.32
N LEU A 8 12.22 -35.49 -6.57
CA LEU A 8 12.13 -34.60 -7.73
C LEU A 8 10.67 -34.22 -8.08
N LEU A 9 9.74 -35.16 -7.90
CA LEU A 9 8.31 -34.91 -8.07
C LEU A 9 7.78 -33.94 -7.00
N LEU A 10 8.26 -34.05 -5.76
CA LEU A 10 7.90 -33.14 -4.66
C LEU A 10 8.58 -31.76 -4.81
N ALA A 11 9.78 -31.70 -5.40
CA ALA A 11 10.49 -30.45 -5.69
C ALA A 11 9.87 -29.64 -6.85
N CYS A 12 9.13 -30.27 -7.77
CA CYS A 12 8.46 -29.55 -8.86
C CYS A 12 7.15 -28.84 -8.43
N VAL A 13 6.59 -29.16 -7.25
CA VAL A 13 5.30 -28.62 -6.80
C VAL A 13 5.43 -27.26 -6.09
N SER A 14 6.65 -26.76 -5.89
CA SER A 14 6.90 -25.49 -5.16
C SER A 14 7.18 -24.28 -6.05
N VAL A 15 6.97 -24.36 -7.38
CA VAL A 15 7.08 -23.18 -8.25
C VAL A 15 5.88 -22.26 -8.01
N SER A 16 6.04 -21.36 -7.04
CA SER A 16 5.14 -20.26 -6.79
C SER A 16 5.21 -19.27 -7.95
N CYS A 17 4.26 -19.36 -8.89
CA CYS A 17 4.13 -18.38 -9.96
C CYS A 17 3.55 -17.08 -9.38
N LYS A 18 4.22 -15.94 -9.56
CA LYS A 18 3.67 -14.62 -9.24
C LYS A 18 2.96 -14.06 -10.47
N SER A 19 1.75 -13.53 -10.29
CA SER A 19 1.12 -12.66 -11.27
C SER A 19 1.28 -11.22 -10.85
N TYR A 20 1.55 -10.34 -11.81
CA TYR A 20 1.74 -8.92 -11.62
C TYR A 20 0.57 -8.16 -12.23
N MET A 21 0.16 -7.09 -11.54
CA MET A 21 -0.83 -6.15 -12.05
C MET A 21 -0.22 -4.75 -12.02
N LEU A 22 -0.14 -4.12 -13.19
CA LEU A 22 0.13 -2.69 -13.31
C LEU A 22 -1.18 -1.95 -13.42
N SER A 23 -1.26 -0.83 -12.73
CA SER A 23 -2.34 0.13 -12.90
C SER A 23 -1.74 1.48 -13.22
N THR A 24 -2.19 2.07 -14.32
CA THR A 24 -1.83 3.43 -14.72
C THR A 24 -2.91 4.37 -14.23
N VAL A 25 -2.47 5.43 -13.55
CA VAL A 25 -3.33 6.48 -13.02
C VAL A 25 -3.36 7.61 -14.05
N ALA A 26 -4.51 8.27 -14.13
CA ALA A 26 -4.70 9.55 -14.78
C ALA A 26 -5.40 10.51 -13.79
N ALA A 27 -5.38 11.79 -14.12
CA ALA A 27 -5.98 12.83 -13.30
C ALA A 27 -6.91 13.70 -14.13
N ASP A 28 -7.95 14.21 -13.48
CA ASP A 28 -8.75 15.29 -14.02
C ASP A 28 -8.13 16.64 -13.64
N SER A 29 -8.50 17.69 -14.37
CA SER A 29 -8.18 19.08 -14.02
C SER A 29 -8.59 19.37 -12.56
N PRO A 30 -7.78 20.09 -11.77
CA PRO A 30 -6.64 20.92 -12.18
C PRO A 30 -5.27 20.23 -12.07
N ALA A 31 -5.20 18.93 -11.79
CA ALA A 31 -3.91 18.26 -11.66
C ALA A 31 -3.31 17.96 -13.04
N GLU A 32 -2.09 18.41 -13.28
CA GLU A 32 -1.37 18.20 -14.54
C GLU A 32 -0.27 17.15 -14.37
N MET A 33 -0.15 16.24 -15.33
CA MET A 33 0.90 15.22 -15.31
C MET A 33 2.21 15.79 -15.88
N THR A 34 3.29 15.65 -15.12
CA THR A 34 4.65 15.99 -15.57
C THR A 34 5.20 14.92 -16.52
N SER A 35 6.32 15.21 -17.20
CA SER A 35 7.01 14.25 -18.08
C SER A 35 7.37 12.92 -17.39
N ASN A 36 7.55 12.95 -16.07
CA ASN A 36 7.96 11.79 -15.29
C ASN A 36 6.75 11.04 -14.70
N GLY A 37 5.51 11.36 -15.12
CA GLY A 37 4.28 10.74 -14.62
C GLY A 37 3.81 11.23 -13.25
N VAL A 38 4.51 12.17 -12.61
CA VAL A 38 4.07 12.76 -11.34
C VAL A 38 2.97 13.79 -11.62
N PHE A 39 1.87 13.74 -10.87
CA PHE A 39 0.80 14.74 -10.99
C PHE A 39 1.11 15.95 -10.13
N LYS A 40 0.93 17.14 -10.68
CA LYS A 40 1.20 18.42 -10.04
C LYS A 40 -0.07 19.25 -9.98
N LEU A 41 -0.43 19.70 -8.78
CA LEU A 41 -1.46 20.71 -8.54
C LEU A 41 -0.77 21.93 -7.94
N GLU A 42 -0.90 23.09 -8.59
CA GLU A 42 -0.15 24.28 -8.21
C GLU A 42 -1.03 25.53 -8.27
N ASN A 43 -0.91 26.36 -7.23
CA ASN A 43 -1.51 27.68 -7.17
C ASN A 43 -0.49 28.70 -6.64
N ASP A 44 -0.95 29.89 -6.25
CA ASP A 44 -0.07 30.95 -5.75
C ASP A 44 0.54 30.62 -4.38
N SER A 45 -0.17 29.84 -3.55
CA SER A 45 0.23 29.53 -2.18
C SER A 45 1.12 28.30 -2.06
N LEU A 46 0.86 27.26 -2.85
CA LEU A 46 1.54 25.98 -2.71
C LEU A 46 1.60 25.19 -4.02
N ARG A 47 2.42 24.15 -3.98
CA ARG A 47 2.46 23.09 -4.99
C ARG A 47 2.31 21.75 -4.30
N ILE A 48 1.34 20.95 -4.72
CA ILE A 48 1.17 19.56 -4.29
C ILE A 48 1.55 18.65 -5.44
N THR A 49 2.38 17.65 -5.19
CA THR A 49 2.64 16.59 -6.15
C THR A 49 2.22 15.23 -5.62
N TYR A 50 1.64 14.42 -6.50
CA TYR A 50 1.19 13.06 -6.23
C TYR A 50 1.98 12.07 -7.08
N ASN A 51 2.59 11.10 -6.42
CA ASN A 51 3.36 10.06 -7.04
C ASN A 51 2.86 8.68 -6.56
N PHE A 52 2.40 7.87 -7.51
CA PHE A 52 1.85 6.53 -7.32
C PHE A 52 2.86 5.42 -7.63
N ALA A 53 4.10 5.79 -7.97
CA ALA A 53 5.10 4.84 -8.44
C ALA A 53 5.60 3.94 -7.30
N GLY A 54 5.45 2.63 -7.49
CA GLY A 54 6.06 1.64 -6.63
C GLY A 54 5.28 0.34 -6.53
N MET A 55 5.84 -0.58 -5.74
CA MET A 55 5.20 -1.84 -5.38
C MET A 55 4.20 -1.60 -4.25
N ASP A 56 3.08 -2.32 -4.28
CA ASP A 56 2.01 -2.24 -3.30
C ASP A 56 1.24 -0.90 -3.31
N ALA A 57 1.23 -0.23 -4.47
CA ALA A 57 0.47 0.99 -4.70
C ALA A 57 0.68 2.07 -3.63
N PRO A 58 1.92 2.58 -3.48
CA PRO A 58 2.18 3.70 -2.60
C PRO A 58 1.54 4.95 -3.22
N LEU A 59 1.14 5.88 -2.38
CA LEU A 59 0.80 7.25 -2.75
C LEU A 59 1.68 8.16 -1.90
N LYS A 60 2.66 8.76 -2.57
CA LYS A 60 3.51 9.81 -2.02
C LYS A 60 2.95 11.18 -2.41
N ILE A 61 2.73 12.01 -1.40
CA ILE A 61 2.21 13.36 -1.47
C ILE A 61 3.30 14.30 -0.97
N ASP A 62 3.81 15.17 -1.84
CA ASP A 62 4.72 16.25 -1.45
C ASP A 62 3.97 17.58 -1.51
N ILE A 63 4.03 18.37 -0.44
CA ILE A 63 3.40 19.69 -0.35
C ILE A 63 4.51 20.72 -0.13
N TYR A 64 4.70 21.61 -1.10
CA TYR A 64 5.69 22.68 -1.08
C TYR A 64 5.01 24.03 -0.84
N ASN A 65 5.47 24.77 0.16
CA ASN A 65 4.99 26.10 0.51
C ASN A 65 5.70 27.16 -0.33
N LYS A 66 4.94 27.92 -1.14
CA LYS A 66 5.44 29.04 -1.96
C LYS A 66 5.32 30.39 -1.26
N LEU A 67 4.61 30.46 -0.13
CA LEU A 67 4.42 31.67 0.65
C LEU A 67 5.66 32.00 1.49
N ASN A 68 5.71 33.25 1.94
CA ASN A 68 6.66 33.73 2.94
C ASN A 68 6.18 33.45 4.38
N ASP A 69 4.97 32.93 4.54
CA ASP A 69 4.37 32.54 5.82
C ASP A 69 4.26 31.01 5.92
N PRO A 70 4.30 30.43 7.13
CA PRO A 70 4.13 28.99 7.30
C PRO A 70 2.73 28.50 6.89
N ILE A 71 2.69 27.28 6.34
CA ILE A 71 1.46 26.53 6.07
C ILE A 71 1.42 25.32 6.99
N TYR A 72 0.23 25.03 7.52
CA TYR A 72 -0.02 23.86 8.34
C TYR A 72 -0.96 22.91 7.60
N VAL A 73 -0.68 21.61 7.66
CA VAL A 73 -1.50 20.54 7.09
C VAL A 73 -2.19 19.80 8.21
N ASN A 74 -3.52 19.84 8.21
CA ASN A 74 -4.31 19.09 9.18
C ASN A 74 -4.56 17.68 8.64
N TRP A 75 -3.68 16.73 8.97
CA TRP A 75 -3.83 15.36 8.48
C TRP A 75 -5.02 14.62 9.11
N ASN A 76 -5.48 15.04 10.29
CA ASN A 76 -6.68 14.47 10.92
C ASN A 76 -7.94 14.76 10.08
N ASN A 77 -7.97 15.91 9.42
CA ASN A 77 -9.06 16.35 8.54
C ASN A 77 -8.70 16.19 7.06
N SER A 78 -7.74 15.34 6.74
CA SER A 78 -7.33 15.03 5.37
C SER A 78 -7.49 13.54 5.10
N ALA A 79 -7.96 13.18 3.92
CA ALA A 79 -8.24 11.80 3.57
C ALA A 79 -8.10 11.53 2.07
N LEU A 80 -7.79 10.27 1.76
CA LEU A 80 -8.02 9.70 0.44
C LEU A 80 -9.45 9.19 0.39
N ILE A 81 -10.24 9.63 -0.59
CA ILE A 81 -11.62 9.23 -0.75
C ILE A 81 -11.71 8.27 -1.93
N ILE A 82 -12.16 7.04 -1.68
CA ILE A 82 -12.32 6.00 -2.70
C ILE A 82 -13.74 5.48 -2.64
N ARG A 83 -14.49 5.56 -3.76
CA ARG A 83 -15.89 5.08 -3.84
C ARG A 83 -16.73 5.51 -2.63
N GLU A 84 -16.70 6.81 -2.32
CA GLU A 84 -17.43 7.46 -1.22
C GLU A 84 -16.92 7.15 0.21
N LYS A 85 -15.92 6.29 0.37
CA LYS A 85 -15.30 6.01 1.67
C LYS A 85 -14.05 6.86 1.86
N ALA A 86 -13.94 7.50 3.02
CA ALA A 86 -12.76 8.26 3.42
C ALA A 86 -11.76 7.36 4.14
N TYR A 87 -10.50 7.42 3.73
CA TYR A 87 -9.37 6.71 4.29
C TYR A 87 -8.38 7.75 4.80
N SER A 88 -8.15 7.74 6.10
CA SER A 88 -7.28 8.73 6.75
C SER A 88 -5.85 8.65 6.21
N PHE A 89 -5.20 9.80 6.04
CA PHE A 89 -3.77 9.85 5.76
C PHE A 89 -2.90 9.54 7.00
N ILE A 90 -3.53 9.24 8.14
CA ILE A 90 -2.87 8.92 9.39
C ILE A 90 -2.83 7.40 9.55
N GLN A 91 -1.62 6.86 9.66
CA GLN A 91 -1.40 5.55 10.26
C GLN A 91 -1.31 5.77 11.77
N SER A 92 -2.45 5.66 12.44
CA SER A 92 -2.61 6.05 13.84
C SER A 92 -1.91 5.11 14.81
N ASP A 93 -1.57 3.91 14.36
CA ASP A 93 -1.30 2.79 15.24
C ASP A 93 0.16 2.36 15.16
N ILE A 94 0.94 2.71 16.18
CA ILE A 94 2.26 2.12 16.39
C ILE A 94 2.05 0.78 17.09
N LYS A 95 2.44 -0.30 16.41
CA LYS A 95 2.53 -1.63 17.03
C LYS A 95 3.89 -1.75 17.72
N ILE A 96 3.85 -1.88 19.03
CA ILE A 96 5.03 -2.12 19.86
C ILE A 96 5.00 -3.60 20.26
N SER A 97 5.98 -4.36 19.79
CA SER A 97 6.17 -5.76 20.18
C SER A 97 7.55 -5.96 20.79
N GLY A 98 7.64 -6.70 21.89
CA GLY A 98 8.91 -7.01 22.55
C GLY A 98 8.87 -8.35 23.25
N ASN A 99 10.01 -9.02 23.29
CA ASN A 99 10.21 -10.27 24.04
C ASN A 99 11.29 -10.03 25.09
N THR A 100 11.09 -10.55 26.30
CA THR A 100 12.10 -10.55 27.36
C THR A 100 12.36 -11.97 27.81
N SER A 101 13.62 -12.29 28.05
CA SER A 101 14.06 -13.54 28.64
C SER A 101 14.97 -13.21 29.80
N ASN A 102 14.60 -13.67 31.00
CA ASN A 102 15.39 -13.46 32.20
C ASN A 102 15.82 -14.81 32.77
N VAL A 103 17.10 -14.89 33.14
CA VAL A 103 17.67 -16.00 33.89
C VAL A 103 18.10 -15.44 35.24
N SER A 104 17.55 -15.99 36.32
CA SER A 104 17.97 -15.63 37.68
C SER A 104 18.53 -16.86 38.40
N GLU A 105 19.65 -16.66 39.07
CA GLU A 105 20.32 -17.70 39.86
C GLU A 105 20.07 -17.47 41.35
N ASN A 106 19.57 -18.51 42.03
CA ASN A 106 19.46 -18.48 43.48
C ASN A 106 20.68 -19.19 44.11
N ASN A 107 21.68 -18.39 44.52
CA ASN A 107 22.94 -18.87 45.11
C ASN A 107 22.77 -19.71 46.38
N ARG A 108 21.61 -19.67 47.06
CA ARG A 108 21.37 -20.49 48.26
C ARG A 108 20.89 -21.91 47.93
N ARG A 109 20.47 -22.19 46.69
CA ARG A 109 19.93 -23.51 46.28
C ARG A 109 20.51 -24.03 44.96
N SER A 110 21.41 -23.30 44.29
CA SER A 110 21.96 -23.67 42.97
C SER A 110 20.85 -24.01 41.95
N LEU A 111 19.81 -23.16 41.92
CA LEU A 111 18.66 -23.30 41.02
C LEU A 111 18.62 -22.10 40.06
N TYR A 112 18.47 -22.40 38.78
CA TYR A 112 18.23 -21.44 37.71
C TYR A 112 16.72 -21.29 37.48
N ASN A 113 16.23 -20.06 37.54
CA ASN A 113 14.86 -19.75 37.15
C ASN A 113 14.87 -19.06 35.80
N TYR A 114 14.11 -19.63 34.87
CA TYR A 114 13.90 -19.08 33.54
C TYR A 114 12.52 -18.43 33.52
N SER A 115 12.45 -17.18 33.06
CA SER A 115 11.18 -16.53 32.78
C SER A 115 11.23 -15.86 31.42
N GLU A 116 10.16 -16.07 30.66
CA GLU A 116 9.94 -15.42 29.38
C GLU A 116 8.71 -14.53 29.50
N GLY A 117 8.78 -13.36 28.86
CA GLY A 117 7.67 -12.43 28.77
C GLY A 117 7.54 -11.92 27.35
N SER A 118 6.30 -11.65 26.93
CA SER A 118 6.03 -10.94 25.70
C SER A 118 5.21 -9.68 26.00
N LEU A 119 5.49 -8.62 25.26
CA LEU A 119 4.78 -7.36 25.27
C LEU A 119 4.22 -7.13 23.87
N ASN A 120 2.92 -6.90 23.80
CA ASN A 120 2.25 -6.38 22.61
C ASN A 120 1.44 -5.17 23.04
N ALA A 121 1.73 -4.01 22.48
CA ALA A 121 1.03 -2.76 22.76
C ALA A 121 0.70 -2.02 21.47
N LEU A 122 -0.41 -1.29 21.49
CA LEU A 122 -0.83 -0.40 20.42
C LEU A 122 -0.78 1.02 20.99
N ALA A 123 0.00 1.90 20.38
CA ALA A 123 0.06 3.31 20.75
C ALA A 123 -0.54 4.17 19.64
N THR A 124 -1.38 5.14 20.04
CA THR A 124 -1.99 6.09 19.11
C THR A 124 -1.29 7.44 19.22
N ILE A 125 -0.79 7.99 18.10
CA ILE A 125 -0.14 9.31 18.09
C ILE A 125 -1.23 10.40 18.12
N PRO A 126 -1.32 11.27 19.15
CA PRO A 126 -2.51 12.08 19.39
C PRO A 126 -2.71 13.25 18.42
N ASN A 127 -1.66 13.77 17.78
CA ASN A 127 -1.75 14.93 16.89
C ASN A 127 -0.81 14.76 15.72
N ASN A 128 -1.37 14.70 14.52
CA ASN A 128 -0.61 14.58 13.28
C ASN A 128 -0.87 15.82 12.43
N GLU A 129 -0.30 16.94 12.83
CA GLU A 129 -0.29 18.17 12.05
C GLU A 129 1.07 18.32 11.36
N GLY A 130 1.06 18.69 10.08
CA GLY A 130 2.27 18.98 9.33
C GLY A 130 2.60 20.46 9.36
N PHE A 131 3.77 20.84 9.85
CA PHE A 131 4.26 22.21 9.77
C PHE A 131 5.17 22.37 8.53
N ILE A 132 4.88 23.36 7.70
CA ILE A 132 5.64 23.67 6.48
C ILE A 132 6.14 25.12 6.54
N PRO A 133 7.41 25.36 6.90
CA PRO A 133 8.03 26.67 6.80
C PRO A 133 7.93 27.29 5.39
N PRO A 134 8.14 28.61 5.26
CA PRO A 134 8.30 29.27 3.96
C PRO A 134 9.32 28.59 3.07
N ALA A 135 9.03 28.52 1.76
CA ALA A 135 9.92 27.94 0.74
C ALA A 135 10.42 26.51 1.03
N SER A 136 9.67 25.73 1.79
CA SER A 136 10.02 24.36 2.20
C SER A 136 8.91 23.36 1.86
N GLN A 137 9.16 22.07 2.08
CA GLN A 137 8.17 21.01 1.81
C GLN A 137 8.04 20.00 2.94
N ILE A 138 6.87 19.36 2.98
CA ILE A 138 6.61 18.13 3.74
C ILE A 138 6.20 17.01 2.79
N THR A 139 6.56 15.78 3.15
CA THR A 139 6.24 14.56 2.41
C THR A 139 5.38 13.65 3.28
N ARG A 140 4.33 13.07 2.70
CA ARG A 140 3.52 11.99 3.29
C ARG A 140 3.46 10.83 2.31
N GLU A 141 3.65 9.61 2.80
CA GLU A 141 3.47 8.39 2.02
C GLU A 141 2.42 7.50 2.69
N ILE A 142 1.48 6.97 1.92
CA ILE A 142 0.47 6.01 2.37
C ILE A 142 0.32 4.88 1.35
N THR A 143 -0.18 3.72 1.79
CA THR A 143 -0.47 2.58 0.90
C THR A 143 -1.94 2.62 0.47
N VAL A 144 -2.20 2.72 -0.83
CA VAL A 144 -3.57 2.85 -1.38
C VAL A 144 -4.36 1.53 -1.32
N LEU A 145 -3.67 0.38 -1.30
CA LEU A 145 -4.31 -0.95 -1.25
C LEU A 145 -5.01 -1.25 0.08
N ASP A 146 -4.49 -0.74 1.20
CA ASP A 146 -5.16 -0.89 2.50
C ASP A 146 -6.50 -0.12 2.50
N ALA A 147 -6.60 0.90 1.65
CA ALA A 147 -7.81 1.67 1.45
C ALA A 147 -8.74 1.03 0.40
N ALA A 148 -8.24 0.67 -0.78
CA ALA A 148 -9.08 0.19 -1.89
C ALA A 148 -9.27 -1.33 -1.86
N SER A 149 -10.49 -1.80 -1.60
CA SER A 149 -10.89 -3.15 -2.02
C SER A 149 -11.04 -3.16 -3.55
N PHE A 150 -10.07 -3.75 -4.25
CA PHE A 150 -10.18 -3.97 -5.69
C PHE A 150 -11.22 -5.08 -5.93
N ASP A 151 -12.46 -4.69 -6.19
CA ASP A 151 -13.45 -5.65 -6.69
C ASP A 151 -12.95 -6.27 -7.99
N PRO A 152 -13.20 -7.58 -8.20
CA PRO A 152 -12.75 -8.27 -9.39
C PRO A 152 -13.46 -7.71 -10.62
N PHE A 153 -12.75 -6.83 -11.33
CA PHE A 153 -13.17 -6.28 -12.61
C PHE A 153 -13.46 -7.41 -13.63
N PRO A 154 -14.52 -7.28 -14.47
CA PRO A 154 -14.93 -8.33 -15.40
C PRO A 154 -13.79 -8.75 -16.32
N LYS A 155 -13.53 -10.05 -16.41
CA LYS A 155 -12.45 -10.59 -17.26
C LYS A 155 -12.68 -10.30 -18.76
N SER A 156 -13.90 -9.98 -19.17
CA SER A 156 -14.33 -9.77 -20.56
C SER A 156 -13.79 -8.50 -21.20
N GLU A 157 -13.31 -7.55 -20.41
CA GLU A 157 -12.85 -6.24 -20.91
C GLU A 157 -11.33 -6.21 -21.19
N TYR A 158 -10.60 -7.27 -20.82
CA TYR A 158 -9.17 -7.36 -21.10
C TYR A 158 -8.89 -7.82 -22.52
N LYS A 159 -8.08 -7.02 -23.24
CA LYS A 159 -7.51 -7.34 -24.55
C LYS A 159 -6.05 -7.77 -24.38
N SER A 160 -5.57 -8.64 -25.27
CA SER A 160 -4.15 -8.96 -25.32
C SER A 160 -3.38 -7.75 -25.85
N ALA A 161 -2.30 -7.37 -25.17
CA ALA A 161 -1.38 -6.33 -25.59
C ALA A 161 0.06 -6.86 -25.55
N ALA A 162 0.91 -6.27 -26.39
CA ALA A 162 2.33 -6.61 -26.52
C ALA A 162 3.14 -5.42 -26.01
N TRP A 163 3.89 -5.62 -24.93
CA TRP A 163 4.77 -4.63 -24.32
C TRP A 163 6.21 -4.98 -24.64
N ASN A 164 7.00 -4.01 -25.08
CA ASN A 164 8.40 -4.28 -25.39
C ASN A 164 9.24 -4.20 -24.11
N TYR A 165 10.23 -5.07 -23.97
CA TYR A 165 11.28 -4.85 -22.98
C TYR A 165 12.19 -3.70 -23.43
N SER A 166 12.50 -2.77 -22.52
CA SER A 166 13.33 -1.59 -22.77
C SER A 166 14.75 -1.94 -23.22
N ASP A 167 15.25 -3.13 -22.83
CA ASP A 167 16.54 -3.65 -23.26
C ASP A 167 16.52 -4.32 -24.65
N GLY A 168 15.38 -4.31 -25.35
CA GLY A 168 15.19 -4.90 -26.67
C GLY A 168 15.15 -6.43 -26.68
N THR A 169 15.09 -7.09 -25.52
CA THR A 169 15.16 -8.56 -25.42
C THR A 169 13.90 -9.29 -25.89
N GLY A 170 12.83 -8.56 -26.20
CA GLY A 170 11.63 -9.11 -26.81
C GLY A 170 10.35 -8.46 -26.30
N VAL A 171 9.27 -9.24 -26.35
CA VAL A 171 7.90 -8.79 -26.05
C VAL A 171 7.34 -9.54 -24.86
N LEU A 172 6.76 -8.80 -23.92
CA LEU A 172 5.90 -9.31 -22.87
C LEU A 172 4.43 -9.21 -23.30
N TYR A 173 3.74 -10.34 -23.39
CA TYR A 173 2.30 -10.35 -23.62
C TYR A 173 1.55 -10.15 -22.32
N VAL A 174 0.69 -9.12 -22.28
CA VAL A 174 -0.14 -8.78 -21.14
C VAL A 174 -1.62 -8.81 -21.50
N LYS A 175 -2.47 -8.91 -20.49
CA LYS A 175 -3.90 -8.66 -20.60
C LYS A 175 -4.20 -7.27 -20.08
N GLN A 176 -4.55 -6.34 -20.97
CA GLN A 176 -4.76 -4.93 -20.66
C GLN A 176 -6.21 -4.51 -20.89
N ALA A 177 -6.73 -3.66 -20.01
CA ALA A 177 -8.00 -2.96 -20.15
C ALA A 177 -7.74 -1.47 -19.92
N ASP A 178 -8.30 -0.63 -20.78
CA ASP A 178 -8.12 0.82 -20.75
C ASP A 178 -9.46 1.50 -20.43
N PHE A 179 -9.37 2.65 -19.77
CA PHE A 179 -10.48 3.35 -19.17
C PHE A 179 -10.35 4.85 -19.37
N ASP A 180 -11.49 5.52 -19.45
CA ASP A 180 -11.61 6.96 -19.30
C ASP A 180 -12.08 7.32 -17.89
N ALA A 181 -12.21 8.62 -17.64
CA ALA A 181 -12.66 9.14 -16.36
C ALA A 181 -14.08 8.66 -15.99
N ASP A 182 -14.94 8.32 -16.95
CA ASP A 182 -16.34 7.95 -16.71
C ASP A 182 -16.48 6.47 -16.37
N ASN A 183 -15.82 5.59 -17.12
CA ASN A 183 -15.91 4.13 -16.97
C ASN A 183 -14.82 3.51 -16.10
N SER A 184 -13.92 4.31 -15.53
CA SER A 184 -12.85 3.78 -14.67
C SER A 184 -13.39 2.98 -13.48
N PRO A 185 -12.85 1.77 -13.22
CA PRO A 185 -13.28 0.92 -12.11
C PRO A 185 -12.84 1.46 -10.75
N LEU A 186 -11.90 2.40 -10.74
CA LEU A 186 -11.34 2.97 -9.53
C LEU A 186 -11.10 4.46 -9.74
N LYS A 187 -11.96 5.27 -9.12
CA LYS A 187 -11.80 6.70 -8.97
C LYS A 187 -11.47 7.01 -7.52
N PHE A 188 -10.57 7.94 -7.30
CA PHE A 188 -10.21 8.39 -5.96
C PHE A 188 -9.88 9.87 -5.95
N ARG A 189 -10.19 10.49 -4.81
CA ARG A 189 -10.02 11.92 -4.59
C ARG A 189 -9.14 12.13 -3.37
N SER A 190 -8.02 12.83 -3.55
CA SER A 190 -7.25 13.36 -2.42
C SER A 190 -7.95 14.60 -1.90
N TYR A 191 -8.19 14.67 -0.60
CA TYR A 191 -8.75 15.82 0.10
C TYR A 191 -7.78 16.23 1.21
N ILE A 192 -7.14 17.39 1.06
CA ILE A 192 -6.13 17.88 2.00
C ILE A 192 -6.61 19.19 2.59
N THR A 193 -6.73 19.22 3.92
CA THR A 193 -7.08 20.43 4.69
C THR A 193 -5.80 21.12 5.13
N LEU A 194 -5.69 22.40 4.81
CA LEU A 194 -4.55 23.25 5.14
C LEU A 194 -5.02 24.55 5.81
N TYR A 195 -4.11 25.23 6.48
CA TYR A 195 -4.35 26.59 6.94
C TYR A 195 -3.06 27.40 7.06
N THR A 196 -3.23 28.71 7.10
CA THR A 196 -2.19 29.68 7.50
C THR A 196 -2.64 30.40 8.77
N LEU A 197 -1.73 31.10 9.44
CA LEU A 197 -2.06 31.95 10.58
C LEU A 197 -2.02 33.41 10.16
N LYS A 198 -3.19 34.07 10.12
CA LYS A 198 -3.30 35.53 9.93
C LYS A 198 -3.75 36.15 11.23
N GLU A 199 -2.95 37.04 11.81
CA GLU A 199 -3.24 37.68 13.11
C GLU A 199 -3.56 36.66 14.22
N ASN A 200 -2.82 35.54 14.27
CA ASN A 200 -3.05 34.40 15.17
C ASN A 200 -4.40 33.68 15.02
N LYS A 201 -5.09 33.87 13.89
CA LYS A 201 -6.32 33.13 13.55
C LYS A 201 -6.07 32.20 12.37
N PRO A 202 -6.53 30.93 12.44
CA PRO A 202 -6.44 30.01 11.30
C PRO A 202 -7.29 30.49 10.11
N ASP A 203 -6.64 30.66 8.97
CA ASP A 203 -7.28 30.85 7.67
C ASP A 203 -7.22 29.53 6.90
N ASN A 204 -8.34 28.79 6.91
CA ASN A 204 -8.42 27.42 6.40
C ASN A 204 -8.71 27.39 4.90
N PHE A 205 -8.09 26.45 4.20
CA PHE A 205 -8.37 26.17 2.80
C PHE A 205 -8.17 24.68 2.50
N VAL A 206 -8.70 24.25 1.36
CA VAL A 206 -8.69 22.84 0.96
C VAL A 206 -8.09 22.71 -0.43
N SER A 207 -7.27 21.69 -0.60
CA SER A 207 -6.79 21.27 -1.92
C SER A 207 -7.35 19.88 -2.25
N THR A 208 -7.88 19.72 -3.45
CA THR A 208 -8.42 18.45 -3.93
C THR A 208 -7.81 18.03 -5.25
N GLY A 209 -7.32 16.79 -5.33
CA GLY A 209 -6.90 16.15 -6.57
C GLY A 209 -7.85 14.98 -6.91
N ASN A 210 -8.36 14.94 -8.13
CA ASN A 210 -9.21 13.85 -8.62
C ASN A 210 -8.41 12.95 -9.56
N PHE A 211 -8.49 11.66 -9.34
CA PHE A 211 -7.70 10.66 -10.05
C PHE A 211 -8.56 9.46 -10.37
N TYR A 212 -8.16 8.75 -11.43
CA TYR A 212 -8.79 7.50 -11.82
C TYR A 212 -7.75 6.56 -12.42
N VAL A 213 -8.03 5.26 -12.37
CA VAL A 213 -7.21 4.26 -13.06
C VAL A 213 -7.60 4.26 -14.53
N SER A 214 -6.69 4.68 -15.41
CA SER A 214 -6.88 4.75 -16.85
C SER A 214 -6.48 3.47 -17.57
N SER A 215 -5.69 2.60 -16.94
CA SER A 215 -5.37 1.29 -17.49
C SER A 215 -5.02 0.28 -16.41
N ILE A 216 -5.40 -0.98 -16.63
CA ILE A 216 -4.97 -2.12 -15.81
C ILE A 216 -4.39 -3.19 -16.74
N ALA A 217 -3.15 -3.58 -16.50
CA ALA A 217 -2.48 -4.65 -17.23
C ALA A 217 -2.06 -5.79 -16.31
N ARG A 218 -2.33 -7.04 -16.72
CA ARG A 218 -1.98 -8.25 -15.98
C ARG A 218 -0.95 -9.06 -16.74
N SER A 219 0.07 -9.50 -16.02
CA SER A 219 1.18 -10.30 -16.54
C SER A 219 1.49 -11.49 -15.63
N GLY A 220 2.00 -12.58 -16.22
CA GLY A 220 2.61 -13.70 -15.50
C GLY A 220 4.11 -13.51 -15.24
N ALA A 221 4.74 -12.51 -15.86
CA ALA A 221 6.14 -12.17 -15.69
C ALA A 221 6.30 -10.75 -15.15
N ASN A 222 7.45 -10.47 -14.53
CA ASN A 222 7.71 -9.18 -13.90
C ASN A 222 7.89 -8.08 -14.97
N PRO A 223 7.02 -7.05 -15.00
CA PRO A 223 7.03 -6.02 -16.03
C PRO A 223 8.02 -4.87 -15.75
N LYS A 224 8.84 -4.93 -14.69
CA LYS A 224 9.77 -3.84 -14.32
C LYS A 224 10.76 -3.38 -15.41
N LYS A 225 11.01 -4.23 -16.42
CA LYS A 225 11.91 -3.93 -17.55
C LYS A 225 11.16 -3.59 -18.84
N THR A 226 9.85 -3.41 -18.79
CA THR A 226 9.05 -3.03 -19.95
C THR A 226 9.08 -1.52 -20.15
N SER A 227 8.89 -1.07 -21.39
CA SER A 227 8.79 0.35 -21.74
C SER A 227 7.77 1.11 -20.89
N GLU A 228 6.69 0.43 -20.50
CA GLU A 228 5.57 0.95 -19.73
C GLU A 228 5.93 1.20 -18.25
N TYR A 229 7.01 0.61 -17.75
CA TYR A 229 7.52 0.82 -16.38
C TYR A 229 8.92 1.45 -16.37
N GLU A 230 9.51 1.72 -17.53
CA GLU A 230 10.84 2.29 -17.64
C GLU A 230 10.91 3.67 -16.96
N GLY A 231 11.98 3.90 -16.20
CA GLY A 231 12.12 5.12 -15.41
C GLY A 231 11.21 5.21 -14.18
N ASN A 232 10.42 4.17 -13.87
CA ASN A 232 9.49 4.12 -12.74
C ASN A 232 8.52 5.34 -12.74
N PRO A 233 7.66 5.46 -13.76
CA PRO A 233 6.85 6.64 -13.98
C PRO A 233 5.86 6.86 -12.82
N GLY A 234 5.73 8.11 -12.41
CA GLY A 234 4.98 8.56 -11.23
C GLY A 234 3.49 8.20 -11.22
N ASN A 235 2.92 7.80 -12.35
CA ASN A 235 1.53 7.45 -12.50
C ASN A 235 1.30 5.94 -12.57
N VAL A 236 2.33 5.09 -12.44
CA VAL A 236 2.19 3.64 -12.56
C VAL A 236 2.44 2.95 -11.24
N MET A 237 1.40 2.31 -10.71
CA MET A 237 1.50 1.46 -9.52
C MET A 237 1.54 -0.02 -9.90
N MET A 238 2.32 -0.82 -9.18
CA MET A 238 2.43 -2.25 -9.38
C MET A 238 2.03 -3.04 -8.13
N THR A 239 1.28 -4.11 -8.33
CA THR A 239 0.98 -5.10 -7.29
C THR A 239 1.34 -6.49 -7.77
N SER A 240 1.59 -7.41 -6.84
CA SER A 240 1.84 -8.81 -7.18
C SER A 240 1.04 -9.75 -6.30
N LYS A 241 0.62 -10.88 -6.88
CA LYS A 241 -0.12 -11.94 -6.18
C LYS A 241 0.52 -13.28 -6.45
N ILE A 242 0.67 -14.09 -5.41
CA ILE A 242 1.09 -15.48 -5.55
C ILE A 242 -0.08 -16.28 -6.14
N THR A 243 0.17 -16.94 -7.26
CA THR A 243 -0.76 -17.82 -7.97
C THR A 243 -0.27 -19.27 -7.87
N GLY A 244 -1.04 -20.15 -7.20
CA GLY A 244 -0.67 -21.57 -7.03
C GLY A 244 -1.26 -22.23 -5.78
N PHE A 245 -0.98 -23.53 -5.62
CA PHE A 245 -1.44 -24.41 -4.52
C PHE A 245 -0.92 -23.98 -3.13
N GLY A 246 0.02 -23.03 -3.06
CA GLY A 246 0.58 -22.45 -1.83
C GLY A 246 -0.26 -21.34 -1.17
N LYS A 247 -1.48 -21.07 -1.64
CA LYS A 247 -2.40 -20.11 -0.97
C LYS A 247 -2.72 -20.45 0.49
N THR A 248 -2.40 -21.65 0.95
CA THR A 248 -2.77 -22.15 2.29
C THR A 248 -1.70 -22.00 3.37
N MET A 249 -0.51 -21.44 3.13
CA MET A 249 0.55 -21.44 4.16
C MET A 249 1.44 -20.20 4.29
N THR A 250 1.06 -19.02 3.79
CA THR A 250 1.82 -17.81 4.13
C THR A 250 0.89 -16.61 4.13
N GLY A 251 0.70 -16.01 5.31
CA GLY A 251 -0.21 -14.88 5.58
C GLY A 251 0.23 -13.58 4.92
N VAL A 252 0.22 -13.54 3.59
CA VAL A 252 0.26 -12.32 2.80
C VAL A 252 -0.98 -12.32 1.93
N ALA A 253 -2.10 -11.98 2.57
CA ALA A 253 -3.35 -11.63 1.90
C ALA A 253 -3.18 -10.26 1.24
N LEU A 254 -2.46 -10.19 0.12
CA LEU A 254 -2.52 -9.01 -0.73
C LEU A 254 -3.78 -9.11 -1.61
N VAL A 255 -4.67 -8.16 -1.33
CA VAL A 255 -5.96 -7.85 -1.97
C VAL A 255 -7.12 -8.77 -1.56
N GLY A 256 -7.88 -8.28 -0.57
CA GLY A 256 -9.23 -8.72 -0.21
C GLY A 256 -9.40 -9.27 1.21
N ALA A 257 -9.11 -8.48 2.25
CA ALA A 257 -9.40 -8.88 3.63
C ALA A 257 -9.67 -7.71 4.59
N VAL A 258 -10.91 -7.20 4.56
CA VAL A 258 -11.57 -6.71 5.81
C VAL A 258 -12.32 -7.87 6.50
N GLY A 259 -12.00 -9.12 6.16
CA GLY A 259 -12.53 -10.33 6.84
C GLY A 259 -11.45 -11.33 7.31
N GLY A 260 -10.17 -11.08 7.05
CA GLY A 260 -9.11 -12.08 7.27
C GLY A 260 -8.47 -12.05 8.67
N LEU A 261 -8.48 -10.90 9.35
CA LEU A 261 -7.90 -10.80 10.70
C LEU A 261 -8.82 -11.42 11.77
N ALA A 262 -10.15 -11.27 11.62
CA ALA A 262 -11.10 -11.90 12.55
C ALA A 262 -11.18 -13.43 12.40
N ALA A 263 -10.98 -13.96 11.18
CA ALA A 263 -11.02 -15.41 10.95
C ALA A 263 -9.73 -16.14 11.39
N ALA A 264 -8.57 -15.47 11.35
CA ALA A 264 -7.32 -16.03 11.84
C ALA A 264 -7.30 -16.11 13.38
N ASP A 265 -7.83 -15.11 14.07
CA ASP A 265 -7.95 -15.14 15.54
C ASP A 265 -9.00 -16.16 16.02
N ALA A 266 -10.12 -16.30 15.30
CA ALA A 266 -11.14 -17.31 15.62
C ALA A 266 -10.59 -18.75 15.46
N ALA A 267 -9.84 -19.03 14.39
CA ALA A 267 -9.27 -20.35 14.13
C ALA A 267 -8.11 -20.71 15.10
N LEU A 268 -7.36 -19.72 15.59
CA LEU A 268 -6.33 -19.94 16.62
C LEU A 268 -6.94 -20.17 18.01
N SER A 269 -8.04 -19.50 18.33
CA SER A 269 -8.79 -19.70 19.57
C SER A 269 -9.44 -21.09 19.65
N GLU A 270 -10.05 -21.57 18.56
CA GLU A 270 -10.69 -22.89 18.50
C GLU A 270 -9.68 -24.04 18.61
N LYS A 271 -8.49 -23.88 18.00
CA LYS A 271 -7.43 -24.90 18.04
C LYS A 271 -6.75 -25.01 19.41
N ASN A 272 -6.63 -23.90 20.15
CA ASN A 272 -6.10 -23.91 21.52
C ASN A 272 -7.13 -24.47 22.52
N ASN A 273 -8.42 -24.21 22.33
CA ASN A 273 -9.47 -24.80 23.18
C ASN A 273 -9.59 -26.32 23.02
N ASN A 274 -9.40 -26.84 21.81
CA ASN A 274 -9.45 -28.28 21.55
C ASN A 274 -8.19 -29.04 22.01
N ARG A 275 -7.04 -28.38 22.15
CA ARG A 275 -5.84 -28.99 22.77
C ARG A 275 -5.95 -29.11 24.28
N ASN A 276 -6.59 -28.15 24.95
CA ASN A 276 -6.79 -28.21 26.40
C ASN A 276 -7.91 -29.17 26.84
N LYS A 277 -8.74 -29.65 25.91
CA LYS A 277 -9.75 -30.70 26.18
C LYS A 277 -9.25 -32.12 25.98
N SER A 278 -8.07 -32.34 25.41
CA SER A 278 -7.48 -33.69 25.26
C SER A 278 -6.43 -34.03 26.32
N VAL A 279 -6.30 -33.18 27.35
CA VAL A 279 -5.48 -33.42 28.55
C VAL A 279 -6.35 -33.13 29.76
N ASN A 280 -7.37 -33.97 29.94
CA ASN A 280 -8.05 -34.28 31.20
C ASN A 280 -8.80 -35.60 31.01
#